data_AF-A0A8J4U4U9-F1
#
_entry.id   AF-A0A8J4U4U9-F1
#
_cell.length_a   1.000
_cell.length_b   1.000
_cell.length_c   1.000
_cell.angle_alpha   90.00
_cell.angle_beta   90.00
_cell.angle_gamma   90.00
#
_symmetry.space_group_name_H-M   'P 1'
#
loop_
_entity.id
_entity.type
_entity.pdbx_description
1 polymer ?
#
loop_
_entity_poly.entity_id
_entity_poly.type
_entity_poly.pdbx_seq_one_letter_code
_entity_poly.pdbx_strand_id
1 'polypeptide(L)' 'LVAVWAQPRATEDPVTEVMEDCREETYPCTRMYSVHQPLKSCLHTKCFYSLRRVYVINKELCVKTVCPQEELLK' A
#
# COMPACT_ATOMS: atom_id res chain seq x y z
N LEU A 1 44.91 -12.67 -3.39
CA LEU A 1 44.84 -13.88 -2.53
C LEU A 1 43.63 -13.71 -1.63
N VAL A 2 42.74 -14.69 -1.65
CA VAL A 2 41.44 -14.72 -0.97
C VAL A 2 41.63 -14.99 0.53
N ALA A 3 40.81 -14.39 1.38
CA ALA A 3 40.37 -15.02 2.63
C ALA A 3 38.88 -14.74 2.81
N VAL A 4 38.08 -15.77 2.50
CA VAL A 4 36.68 -15.92 2.87
C VAL A 4 36.62 -16.14 4.38
N TRP A 5 35.73 -15.43 5.06
CA TRP A 5 35.15 -15.92 6.30
C TRP A 5 33.68 -16.19 6.02
N ALA A 6 33.37 -17.46 5.83
CA ALA A 6 32.02 -18.00 5.83
C ALA A 6 31.64 -18.28 7.28
N GLN A 7 30.49 -17.78 7.73
CA GLN A 7 29.92 -18.20 9.01
C GLN A 7 29.04 -19.46 8.79
N PRO A 8 29.19 -20.54 9.59
CA PRO A 8 28.38 -21.76 9.47
C PRO A 8 26.98 -21.61 10.09
N ARG A 9 26.05 -22.41 9.56
CA ARG A 9 24.61 -22.50 9.82
C ARG A 9 24.22 -22.79 11.28
N ALA A 10 23.18 -22.09 11.73
CA ALA A 10 22.13 -22.54 12.64
C ALA A 10 20.91 -21.67 12.31
N THR A 11 19.72 -22.15 11.97
CA THR A 11 19.00 -23.37 12.33
C THR A 11 18.35 -23.97 11.08
N GLU A 12 18.26 -25.30 11.03
CA GLU A 12 17.19 -25.95 10.26
C GLU A 12 15.85 -25.47 10.85
N ASP A 13 15.24 -24.47 10.23
CA ASP A 13 13.79 -24.35 10.34
C ASP A 13 13.19 -25.40 9.40
N PRO A 14 12.34 -26.30 9.90
CA PRO A 14 11.76 -27.34 9.07
C PRO A 14 10.90 -26.65 8.00
N VAL A 15 11.36 -26.67 6.76
CA VAL A 15 10.49 -26.47 5.59
C VAL A 15 9.63 -27.70 5.46
N THR A 16 8.67 -27.91 6.37
CA THR A 16 7.46 -28.72 6.13
C THR A 16 6.51 -28.69 7.33
N GLU A 17 5.24 -28.41 7.04
CA GLU A 17 4.05 -28.83 7.81
C GLU A 17 3.49 -27.95 8.93
N VAL A 18 3.57 -26.62 8.85
CA VAL A 18 2.39 -25.75 9.06
C VAL A 18 2.62 -24.49 8.25
N MET A 19 2.51 -24.56 6.92
CA MET A 19 2.05 -23.38 6.21
C MET A 19 0.65 -23.15 6.74
N GLU A 20 0.55 -22.33 7.78
CA GLU A 20 -0.72 -21.75 8.24
C GLU A 20 -1.47 -21.32 6.96
N ASP A 21 -2.73 -21.73 6.83
CA ASP A 21 -3.56 -21.61 5.63
C ASP A 21 -3.88 -20.14 5.31
N CYS A 22 -2.82 -19.35 5.10
CA CYS A 22 -2.84 -17.94 4.84
C CYS A 22 -3.17 -17.76 3.36
N ARG A 23 -4.31 -17.14 3.09
CA ARG A 23 -4.77 -16.86 1.74
C ARG A 23 -4.68 -15.37 1.43
N GLU A 24 -4.38 -15.06 0.18
CA GLU A 24 -4.45 -13.68 -0.31
C GLU A 24 -5.91 -13.35 -0.66
N GLU A 25 -6.47 -12.37 0.03
CA GLU A 25 -7.79 -11.85 -0.28
C GLU A 25 -7.69 -10.44 -0.86
N THR A 26 -8.35 -10.25 -2.00
CA THR A 26 -8.56 -8.91 -2.55
C THR A 26 -9.71 -8.22 -1.81
N TYR A 27 -9.49 -6.99 -1.35
CA TYR A 27 -10.51 -6.18 -0.69
C TYR A 27 -10.60 -4.79 -1.32
N PRO A 28 -11.80 -4.18 -1.34
CA PRO A 28 -11.96 -2.83 -1.84
C PRO A 28 -11.24 -1.85 -0.91
N CYS A 29 -10.27 -1.13 -1.45
CA CYS A 29 -9.59 -0.05 -0.76
C CYS A 29 -9.77 1.25 -1.54
N THR A 30 -9.72 2.37 -0.84
CA THR A 30 -9.76 3.68 -1.47
C THR A 30 -8.54 4.49 -1.08
N ARG A 31 -7.85 5.03 -2.08
CA ARG A 31 -6.74 5.96 -1.84
C ARG A 31 -7.22 7.39 -2.00
N MET A 32 -7.02 8.19 -0.96
CA MET A 32 -7.36 9.62 -0.98
C MET A 32 -6.15 10.44 -1.40
N TYR A 33 -6.32 11.26 -2.43
CA TYR A 33 -5.32 12.20 -2.92
C TYR A 33 -5.78 13.63 -2.64
N SER A 34 -4.91 14.43 -2.04
CA SER A 34 -5.15 15.86 -1.87
C SER A 34 -4.51 16.62 -3.03
N VAL A 35 -5.34 17.12 -3.94
CA VAL A 35 -4.91 17.73 -5.20
C VAL A 35 -5.25 19.21 -5.20
N HIS A 36 -4.35 20.05 -5.71
CA HIS A 36 -4.63 21.46 -5.92
C HIS A 36 -5.19 21.65 -7.33
N GLN A 37 -6.44 22.10 -7.43
CA GLN A 37 -7.10 22.42 -8.68
C GLN A 37 -6.98 23.93 -8.96
N PRO A 38 -6.30 24.33 -10.04
CA PRO A 38 -6.29 25.71 -10.49
C PRO A 38 -7.66 26.10 -11.03
N LEU A 39 -8.19 27.21 -10.53
CA LEU A 39 -9.42 27.82 -11.02
C LEU A 39 -9.08 29.19 -11.62
N LYS A 40 -9.46 29.40 -12.87
CA LYS A 40 -9.31 30.68 -13.55
C LYS A 40 -10.65 31.42 -13.51
N SER A 41 -10.67 32.59 -12.89
CA SER A 41 -11.81 33.49 -12.89
C SER A 41 -11.43 34.78 -13.61
N CYS A 42 -12.18 35.18 -14.63
CA CYS A 42 -11.89 36.37 -15.42
C CYS A 42 -13.02 37.39 -15.31
N LEU A 43 -12.66 38.65 -15.14
CA LEU A 43 -13.54 39.80 -15.25
C LEU A 43 -13.02 40.68 -16.38
N HIS A 44 -13.74 40.70 -17.51
CA HIS A 44 -13.30 41.31 -18.76
C HIS A 44 -11.95 40.72 -19.25
N THR A 45 -10.90 41.54 -19.29
CA THR A 45 -9.56 41.15 -19.73
C THR A 45 -8.62 40.79 -18.58
N LYS A 46 -9.06 40.94 -17.32
CA LYS A 46 -8.27 40.60 -16.13
C LYS A 46 -8.68 39.22 -15.61
N CYS A 47 -7.71 38.33 -15.43
CA CYS A 47 -7.96 37.00 -14.88
C CYS A 47 -7.18 36.81 -13.57
N PHE A 48 -7.84 36.17 -12.62
CA PHE A 48 -7.30 35.73 -11.36
C PHE A 48 -7.27 34.21 -11.32
N TYR A 49 -6.16 33.66 -10.82
CA TYR A 49 -6.04 32.23 -10.59
C TYR A 49 -6.12 31.98 -9.09
N SER A 50 -7.02 31.09 -8.70
CA SER A 50 -7.09 30.57 -7.34
C SER A 50 -6.71 29.10 -7.33
N LEU A 51 -6.13 28.63 -6.23
CA LEU A 51 -5.88 27.21 -6.02
C LEU A 51 -6.88 26.71 -4.99
N ARG A 52 -7.76 25.79 -5.38
CA ARG A 52 -8.65 25.11 -4.46
C ARG A 52 -8.09 23.72 -4.16
N ARG A 53 -8.02 23.34 -2.89
CA ARG A 53 -7.71 21.96 -2.49
C ARG A 53 -8.95 21.09 -2.68
N VAL A 54 -8.81 20.01 -3.44
CA VAL A 54 -9.85 19.00 -3.67
C VAL A 54 -9.33 17.62 -3.27
N TYR A 55 -10.23 16.74 -2.85
CA TYR A 55 -9.89 15.36 -2.51
C TYR A 55 -10.41 14.43 -3.59
N VAL A 56 -9.51 13.71 -4.24
CA VAL A 56 -9.82 12.71 -5.25
C VAL A 56 -9.67 11.34 -4.62
N ILE A 57 -10.69 10.50 -4.77
CA ILE A 57 -10.70 9.15 -4.23
C ILE A 57 -10.53 8.19 -5.41
N ASN A 58 -9.47 7.38 -5.40
CA ASN A 58 -9.32 6.27 -6.33
C ASN A 58 -9.85 4.98 -5.70
N LYS A 59 -10.68 4.23 -6.42
CA LYS A 59 -11.14 2.91 -6.00
C LYS A 59 -10.14 1.89 -6.51
N GLU A 60 -9.48 1.21 -5.59
CA GLU A 60 -8.43 0.23 -5.88
C GLU A 60 -8.82 -1.12 -5.24
N LEU A 61 -8.24 -2.20 -5.75
CA LEU A 61 -8.31 -3.50 -5.11
C LEU A 61 -6.96 -3.73 -4.44
N CYS A 62 -6.97 -3.74 -3.11
CA CYS A 62 -5.79 -4.06 -2.33
C CYS A 62 -5.78 -5.55 -2.03
N VAL A 63 -4.58 -6.11 -1.84
CA VAL A 63 -4.39 -7.50 -1.42
C VAL A 63 -3.95 -7.50 0.03
N LYS A 64 -4.66 -8.25 0.88
CA LYS A 64 -4.22 -8.56 2.25
C LYS A 64 -4.05 -10.06 2.36
N THR A 65 -2.97 -10.48 3.01
CA THR A 65 -2.79 -11.87 3.44
C THR A 65 -3.62 -12.10 4.72
N VAL A 66 -4.56 -13.04 4.66
CA VAL A 66 -5.43 -13.42 5.78
C VAL A 66 -5.00 -14.78 6.27
N CYS A 67 -4.52 -14.84 7.51
CA CYS A 67 -4.12 -16.08 8.18
C CYS A 67 -5.18 -16.51 9.21
N PRO A 68 -5.40 -17.81 9.42
CA PRO A 68 -6.45 -18.33 10.33
C PRO A 68 -6.31 -17.85 11.79
N GLN A 69 -5.10 -17.49 12.21
CA GLN A 69 -4.77 -16.92 13.52
C GLN A 69 -5.40 -15.53 13.71
N GLU A 70 -5.58 -14.76 12.62
CA GLU A 70 -6.23 -13.45 12.66
C GLU A 70 -7.77 -13.53 12.58
N GLU A 71 -8.35 -14.66 12.17
CA GLU A 71 -9.81 -14.85 12.16
C GLU A 71 -10.39 -15.01 13.57
N LEU A 72 -9.61 -15.49 14.55
CA LEU A 72 -10.06 -15.71 15.93
C LEU A 72 -10.20 -14.40 16.74
N LEU A 73 -9.63 -13.30 16.27
CA LEU A 73 -9.67 -11.99 16.94
C LEU A 73 -10.81 -11.07 16.41
N LYS A 74 -11.70 -11.59 15.56
CA LYS A 74 -12.78 -10.81 14.92
C LYS A 74 -14.05 -10.74 15.75
#